data_AF-A0A536NZU7-F1
#
_entry.id   AF-A0A536NZU7-F1
#
_cell.length_a   1.000
_cell.length_b   1.000
_cell.length_c   1.000
_cell.angle_alpha   90.00
_cell.angle_beta   90.00
_cell.angle_gamma   90.00
#
_symmetry.space_group_name_H-M   'P 1'
#
loop_
_entity.id
_entity.type
_entity.pdbx_description
1 polymer ?
#
loop_
_entity_poly.entity_id
_entity_poly.type
_entity_poly.pdbx_seq_one_letter_code
_entity_poly.pdbx_strand_id
1 'polypeptide(L)'
;MIPPTGGFVPWGAILLGLALVGFGAFFWRAWRLYRYMRLGRDEARIDHPWRRLRDELVVYLGQRKLLKRPYYVRGLAHAFIFWGFLVITVGTIDLLLSGILGLHVPGAGSALFAWTIDVFAV
;
A
#
# COMPACT_ATOMS: atom_id res chain seq x y z
N MET A 1 19.82 20.67 20.90
CA MET A 1 18.59 19.86 21.05
C MET A 1 17.56 20.73 21.75
N ILE A 2 16.63 21.32 20.99
CA ILE A 2 15.60 22.23 21.49
C ILE A 2 14.36 21.38 21.79
N PRO A 3 13.78 21.44 22.99
CA PRO A 3 12.57 20.69 23.33
C PRO A 3 11.39 21.16 22.46
N PRO A 4 10.54 20.26 21.93
CA PRO A 4 9.45 20.63 21.00
C PRO A 4 8.23 21.26 21.71
N THR A 5 8.36 21.69 22.96
CA THR A 5 7.28 22.34 23.73
C THR A 5 7.30 23.86 23.64
N GLY A 6 8.16 24.45 22.78
CA GLY A 6 8.13 25.88 22.46
C GLY A 6 7.13 26.21 21.35
N GLY A 7 6.29 27.22 21.59
CA GLY A 7 5.29 27.86 20.72
C GLY A 7 5.25 27.54 19.21
N PHE A 8 4.03 27.42 18.68
CA PHE A 8 3.63 27.29 17.27
C PHE A 8 4.78 27.00 16.31
N VAL A 9 5.07 25.73 16.06
CA VAL A 9 6.14 25.30 15.16
C VAL A 9 5.70 25.59 13.72
N PRO A 10 6.25 26.62 13.03
CA PRO A 10 5.80 27.02 11.70
C PRO A 10 5.94 25.88 10.68
N TRP A 11 6.90 24.97 10.89
CA TRP A 11 7.08 23.78 10.06
C TRP A 11 5.92 22.80 10.15
N GLY A 12 5.29 22.63 11.31
CA GLY A 12 4.12 21.77 11.45
C GLY A 12 2.94 22.29 10.62
N ALA A 13 2.72 23.60 10.65
CA ALA A 13 1.68 24.25 9.84
C ALA A 13 1.96 24.13 8.33
N ILE A 14 3.21 24.28 7.91
CA ILE A 14 3.61 24.12 6.50
C ILE A 14 3.42 22.66 6.04
N LEU A 15 3.87 21.69 6.83
CA LEU A 15 3.68 20.27 6.50
C LEU A 15 2.21 19.90 6.43
N LEU A 16 1.39 20.39 7.36
CA LEU A 16 -0.05 20.20 7.35
C LEU A 16 -0.68 20.83 6.10
N GLY A 17 -0.30 22.07 5.75
CA GLY A 17 -0.76 22.73 4.54
C GLY A 17 -0.43 21.96 3.26
N LEU A 18 0.82 21.48 3.14
CA LEU A 18 1.26 20.65 2.01
C LEU A 18 0.50 19.32 1.94
N ALA A 19 0.27 18.68 3.08
CA ALA A 19 -0.51 17.44 3.14
C ALA A 19 -1.95 17.68 2.66
N LEU A 20 -2.62 18.73 3.15
CA LEU A 20 -3.99 19.07 2.74
C LEU A 20 -4.09 19.36 1.24
N VAL A 21 -3.14 20.11 0.68
CA VAL A 21 -3.09 20.39 -0.76
C VAL A 21 -2.85 19.09 -1.55
N GLY A 22 -1.91 18.25 -1.12
CA GLY A 22 -1.59 16.98 -1.76
C GLY A 22 -2.78 16.02 -1.77
N PHE A 23 -3.41 15.80 -0.62
CA PHE A 23 -4.61 14.98 -0.51
C PHE A 23 -5.77 15.56 -1.32
N GLY A 24 -6.01 16.88 -1.25
CA GLY A 24 -7.06 17.55 -2.03
C GLY A 24 -6.89 17.35 -3.54
N ALA A 25 -5.66 17.53 -4.05
CA ALA A 25 -5.33 17.29 -5.45
C ALA A 25 -5.51 15.81 -5.86
N PHE A 26 -5.10 14.88 -5.00
CA PHE A 26 -5.29 13.45 -5.21
C PHE A 26 -6.78 13.10 -5.30
N PHE A 27 -7.60 13.50 -4.33
CA PHE A 27 -9.05 13.22 -4.32
C PHE A 27 -9.76 13.83 -5.53
N TRP A 28 -9.39 15.04 -5.92
CA TRP A 28 -9.96 15.68 -7.12
C TRP A 28 -9.64 14.91 -8.40
N ARG A 29 -8.40 14.43 -8.54
CA ARG A 29 -7.99 13.60 -9.69
C ARG A 29 -8.66 12.22 -9.67
N ALA A 30 -8.70 11.57 -8.51
CA ALA A 30 -9.36 10.28 -8.33
C ALA A 30 -10.85 10.36 -8.67
N TRP A 31 -11.54 11.41 -8.19
CA TRP A 31 -12.95 11.65 -8.50
C TRP A 31 -13.18 11.86 -10.00
N ARG A 32 -12.32 12.62 -10.65
CA ARG A 32 -12.40 12.84 -12.10
C ARG A 32 -12.22 11.53 -12.87
N LEU A 33 -11.23 10.72 -12.51
CA LEU A 33 -11.01 9.42 -13.13
C LEU A 33 -12.22 8.50 -12.92
N TYR A 34 -12.77 8.47 -11.71
CA TYR A 34 -13.99 7.73 -11.40
C TYR A 34 -15.17 8.15 -12.29
N ARG A 35 -15.37 9.45 -12.49
CA ARG A 35 -16.40 9.97 -13.41
C ARG A 35 -16.18 9.51 -14.85
N TYR A 36 -14.94 9.48 -15.34
CA TYR A 36 -14.65 8.96 -16.67
C TYR A 36 -14.89 7.46 -16.79
N MET A 37 -14.50 6.67 -15.78
CA MET A 37 -14.74 5.23 -15.77
C MET A 37 -16.24 4.89 -15.79
N ARG A 38 -17.08 5.71 -15.14
CA ARG A 38 -18.55 5.54 -15.14
C ARG A 38 -19.24 5.83 -16.47
N LEU A 39 -18.55 6.45 -17.43
CA LEU A 39 -19.07 6.62 -18.79
C LEU A 39 -18.90 5.34 -19.63
N GLY A 40 -18.10 4.38 -19.15
CA GLY A 40 -17.95 3.08 -19.78
C GLY A 40 -19.22 2.24 -19.67
N ARG A 41 -19.30 1.17 -20.47
CA ARG A 41 -20.41 0.21 -20.41
C ARG A 41 -20.41 -0.53 -19.08
N ASP A 42 -21.61 -0.82 -18.58
CA ASP A 42 -21.77 -1.71 -17.44
C ASP A 42 -21.29 -3.11 -17.82
N GLU A 43 -20.40 -3.64 -17.00
CA GLU A 43 -19.88 -4.99 -17.12
C GLU A 43 -20.33 -5.79 -15.91
N ALA A 44 -20.70 -7.06 -16.11
CA ALA A 44 -20.94 -7.95 -14.98
C ALA A 44 -19.61 -8.10 -14.22
N ARG A 45 -19.52 -7.50 -13.03
CA ARG A 45 -18.32 -7.53 -12.18
C ARG A 45 -18.40 -8.56 -11.06
N ILE A 46 -19.56 -9.20 -10.89
CA ILE A 46 -19.86 -10.14 -9.80
C ILE A 46 -20.12 -11.56 -10.34
N ASP A 47 -20.11 -11.77 -11.66
CA ASP A 47 -20.17 -13.13 -12.23
C ASP A 47 -18.89 -13.92 -11.90
N HIS A 48 -19.07 -15.18 -11.50
CA HIS A 48 -18.01 -16.14 -11.18
C HIS A 48 -16.95 -15.67 -10.15
N PRO A 49 -17.37 -15.33 -8.92
CA PRO A 49 -16.46 -14.78 -7.90
C PRO A 49 -15.28 -15.70 -7.58
N TRP A 50 -15.49 -17.02 -7.55
CA TRP A 50 -14.42 -17.97 -7.27
C TRP A 50 -13.38 -18.10 -8.38
N ARG A 51 -13.81 -18.01 -9.64
CA ARG A 51 -12.85 -17.99 -10.77
C ARG A 51 -11.99 -16.74 -10.71
N ARG A 52 -12.63 -15.58 -10.49
CA ARG A 52 -11.93 -14.30 -10.38
C ARG A 52 -10.99 -14.24 -9.19
N LEU A 53 -11.41 -14.68 -8.01
CA LEU A 53 -10.53 -14.73 -6.84
C LEU A 53 -9.30 -15.60 -7.09
N ARG A 54 -9.48 -16.77 -7.70
CA ARG A 54 -8.35 -17.63 -8.10
C ARG A 54 -7.43 -16.91 -9.10
N ASP A 55 -8.00 -16.26 -10.10
CA ASP A 55 -7.23 -15.52 -11.10
C ASP A 55 -6.47 -14.36 -10.46
N GLU A 56 -7.07 -13.61 -9.54
CA GLU A 56 -6.42 -12.54 -8.76
C GLU A 56 -5.23 -13.09 -7.96
N LEU A 57 -5.43 -14.16 -7.20
CA LEU A 57 -4.38 -14.80 -6.39
C LEU A 57 -3.25 -15.36 -7.26
N VAL A 58 -3.56 -16.00 -8.39
CA VAL A 58 -2.54 -16.63 -9.23
C VAL A 58 -1.81 -15.62 -10.11
N VAL A 59 -2.53 -14.67 -10.68
CA VAL A 59 -1.99 -13.75 -11.70
C VAL A 59 -1.35 -12.53 -11.06
N TYR A 60 -2.02 -11.90 -10.09
CA TYR A 60 -1.57 -10.65 -9.48
C TYR A 60 -0.70 -10.93 -8.26
N LEU A 61 -1.22 -11.65 -7.26
CA LEU A 61 -0.43 -11.97 -6.07
C LEU A 61 0.75 -12.91 -6.42
N GLY A 62 0.50 -13.93 -7.24
CA GLY A 62 1.53 -14.85 -7.73
C GLY A 62 2.40 -14.33 -8.88
N GLN A 63 2.14 -13.12 -9.41
CA GLN A 63 2.93 -12.49 -10.47
C GLN A 63 3.13 -13.35 -11.74
N ARG A 64 2.23 -14.32 -12.00
CA ARG A 64 2.41 -15.37 -13.02
C ARG A 64 2.58 -14.83 -14.44
N LYS A 65 2.02 -13.66 -14.76
CA LYS A 65 2.20 -13.03 -16.08
C LYS A 65 3.60 -12.46 -16.26
N LEU A 66 4.18 -11.87 -15.22
CA LEU A 66 5.48 -11.19 -15.27
C LEU A 66 6.65 -12.19 -15.22
N LEU A 67 6.45 -13.36 -14.61
CA LEU A 67 7.47 -14.40 -14.50
C LEU A 67 7.62 -15.27 -15.77
N LYS A 68 6.99 -14.89 -16.90
CA LYS A 68 7.14 -15.58 -18.19
C LYS A 68 8.37 -15.08 -18.95
N ARG A 69 9.03 -15.97 -19.72
CA ARG A 69 10.13 -15.59 -20.62
C ARG A 69 9.63 -14.65 -21.74
N PRO A 70 10.46 -13.69 -22.22
CA PRO A 70 11.87 -13.42 -21.88
C PRO A 70 12.08 -12.43 -20.72
N TYR A 71 11.01 -11.95 -20.08
CA TYR A 71 11.07 -10.84 -19.13
C TYR A 71 11.30 -11.26 -17.67
N TYR A 72 11.74 -12.50 -17.46
CA TYR A 72 11.88 -13.13 -16.15
C TYR A 72 12.67 -12.28 -15.14
N VAL A 73 13.80 -11.69 -15.56
CA VAL A 73 14.64 -10.87 -14.67
C VAL A 73 13.88 -9.64 -14.15
N ARG A 74 13.14 -8.95 -15.03
CA ARG A 74 12.32 -7.79 -14.64
C ARG A 74 11.11 -8.22 -13.81
N GLY A 75 10.50 -9.35 -14.16
CA GLY A 75 9.37 -9.90 -13.42
C GLY A 75 9.74 -10.31 -11.99
N LEU A 76 10.94 -10.89 -11.81
CA LEU A 76 11.44 -11.27 -10.50
C LEU A 76 11.74 -10.03 -9.63
N ALA A 77 12.40 -9.03 -10.20
CA ALA A 77 12.63 -7.76 -9.50
C ALA A 77 11.31 -7.10 -9.08
N HIS A 78 10.32 -7.07 -9.97
CA HIS A 78 8.99 -6.53 -9.63
C HIS A 78 8.29 -7.34 -8.53
N ALA A 79 8.35 -8.68 -8.60
CA ALA A 79 7.78 -9.53 -7.57
C ALA A 79 8.43 -9.28 -6.20
N PHE A 80 9.74 -9.14 -6.14
CA PHE A 80 10.46 -8.84 -4.90
C PHE A 80 10.01 -7.51 -4.29
N ILE A 81 9.96 -6.44 -5.10
CA ILE A 81 9.49 -5.13 -4.67
C ILE A 81 8.03 -5.20 -4.20
N PHE A 82 7.16 -5.88 -4.95
CA PHE A 82 5.75 -6.05 -4.60
C PHE A 82 5.56 -6.74 -3.24
N TRP A 83 6.24 -7.87 -3.01
CA TRP A 83 6.16 -8.58 -1.74
C TRP A 83 6.79 -7.80 -0.59
N GLY A 84 7.88 -7.06 -0.84
CA GLY A 84 8.46 -6.15 0.13
C GLY A 84 7.47 -5.06 0.57
N PHE A 85 6.76 -4.43 -0.38
CA PHE A 85 5.71 -3.47 -0.05
C PHE A 85 4.58 -4.08 0.77
N LEU A 86 4.17 -5.33 0.51
CA LEU A 86 3.16 -6.01 1.31
C LEU A 86 3.62 -6.20 2.76
N VAL A 87 4.85 -6.68 2.98
CA VAL A 87 5.41 -6.87 4.32
C VAL A 87 5.49 -5.55 5.08
N ILE A 88 6.07 -4.50 4.47
CA ILE A 88 6.16 -3.16 5.07
C ILE A 88 4.78 -2.56 5.36
N THR A 89 3.80 -2.79 4.48
CA THR A 89 2.42 -2.31 4.69
C THR A 89 1.79 -2.97 5.91
N VAL A 90 1.97 -4.28 6.10
CA VAL A 90 1.49 -4.97 7.31
C VAL A 90 2.13 -4.38 8.56
N GLY A 91 3.44 -4.12 8.54
CA GLY A 91 4.13 -3.48 9.67
C GLY A 91 3.65 -2.05 9.94
N THR A 92 3.35 -1.30 8.88
CA THR A 92 2.76 0.05 8.98
C THR A 92 1.35 -0.01 9.57
N ILE A 93 0.53 -0.99 9.16
CA ILE A 93 -0.80 -1.21 9.73
C ILE A 93 -0.69 -1.56 11.22
N ASP A 94 0.22 -2.46 11.60
CA ASP A 94 0.46 -2.81 13.00
C ASP A 94 0.89 -1.60 13.83
N LEU A 95 1.80 -0.77 13.30
CA LEU A 95 2.22 0.48 13.95
C LEU A 95 1.05 1.46 14.13
N LEU A 96 0.18 1.60 13.13
CA LEU A 96 -1.00 2.47 13.22
C LEU A 96 -2.05 1.90 14.19
N LEU A 97 -2.32 0.61 14.13
CA LEU A 97 -3.31 -0.05 15.00
C LEU A 97 -2.86 -0.04 16.47
N SER A 98 -1.58 -0.30 16.73
CA SER A 98 -1.02 -0.24 18.08
C SER A 98 -0.99 1.19 18.59
N GLY A 99 -0.63 2.16 17.75
CA GLY A 99 -0.59 3.58 18.12
C GLY A 99 -1.97 4.19 18.38
N ILE A 100 -3.01 3.80 17.63
CA ILE A 100 -4.35 4.39 17.73
C ILE A 100 -5.26 3.60 18.69
N LEU A 101 -5.22 2.27 18.59
CA LEU A 101 -6.17 1.36 19.26
C LEU A 101 -5.50 0.46 20.31
N GLY A 102 -4.17 0.44 20.41
CA GLY A 102 -3.44 -0.50 21.27
C GLY A 102 -3.52 -1.97 20.81
N LEU A 103 -4.03 -2.21 19.59
CA LEU A 103 -4.20 -3.55 19.02
C LEU A 103 -3.01 -3.91 18.15
N HIS A 104 -2.58 -5.17 18.22
CA HIS A 104 -1.50 -5.70 17.39
C HIS A 104 -2.05 -6.69 16.37
N VAL A 105 -1.47 -6.67 15.18
CA VAL A 105 -1.70 -7.68 14.16
C VAL A 105 -1.08 -9.01 14.63
N PRO A 106 -1.84 -10.12 14.65
CA PRO A 106 -1.31 -11.41 15.06
C PRO A 106 -0.04 -11.78 14.26
N GLY A 107 1.06 -12.02 14.97
CA GLY A 107 2.35 -12.39 14.38
C GLY A 107 3.25 -11.23 13.96
N ALA A 108 2.77 -9.98 13.95
CA ALA A 108 3.59 -8.81 13.60
C ALA A 108 4.66 -8.49 14.66
N GLY A 109 4.44 -8.86 15.93
CA GLY A 109 5.45 -8.73 16.99
C GLY A 109 6.52 -9.84 17.00
N SER A 110 6.49 -10.77 16.04
CA SER A 110 7.44 -11.89 16.03
C SER A 110 8.82 -11.49 15.51
N ALA A 111 9.88 -12.13 16.02
CA ALA A 111 11.24 -11.92 15.52
C ALA A 111 11.38 -12.24 14.03
N LEU A 112 10.60 -13.21 13.53
CA LEU A 112 10.55 -13.54 12.10
C LEU A 112 10.00 -12.37 11.29
N PHE A 113 8.92 -11.74 11.74
CA PHE A 113 8.33 -10.61 11.05
C PHE A 113 9.26 -9.39 11.06
N ALA A 114 9.89 -9.09 12.20
CA ALA A 114 10.89 -8.03 12.30
C ALA A 114 12.04 -8.26 11.30
N TRP A 115 12.56 -9.49 11.23
CA TRP A 115 13.62 -9.83 10.28
C TRP A 115 13.18 -9.66 8.82
N THR A 116 11.94 -10.01 8.47
CA THR A 116 11.43 -9.77 7.11
C THR A 116 11.32 -8.29 6.77
N ILE A 117 10.93 -7.45 7.75
CA ILE A 117 10.89 -6.00 7.55
C ILE A 117 12.30 -5.48 7.29
N ASP A 118 13.29 -5.89 8.10
CA ASP A 118 14.68 -5.46 7.93
C ASP A 118 15.25 -5.85 6.55
N VAL A 119 14.90 -7.03 6.03
CA VAL A 119 15.34 -7.47 4.70
C VAL A 119 14.72 -6.66 3.57
N PHE A 120 13.46 -6.24 3.70
CA PHE A 120 12.74 -5.53 2.65
C PHE A 120 12.81 -4.00 2.75
N ALA A 121 13.16 -3.46 3.91
CA ALA A 121 13.23 -2.02 4.18
C ALA A 121 14.62 -1.40 3.93
N VAL A 122 15.64 -2.22 3.66
CA VAL A 122 17.00 -1.81 3.25
C VAL A 122 17.08 -1.59 1.75
#